data_AF-A0AAV6UW34-F1
#
_entry.id   AF-A0AAV6UW34-F1
#
_cell.length_a   1.000
_cell.length_b   1.000
_cell.length_c   1.000
_cell.angle_alpha   90.00
_cell.angle_beta   90.00
_cell.angle_gamma   90.00
#
_symmetry.space_group_name_H-M   'P 1'
#
loop_
_entity.id
_entity.type
_entity.pdbx_description
1 polymer ?
#
loop_
_entity_poly.entity_id
_entity_poly.type
_entity_poly.pdbx_seq_one_letter_code
_entity_poly.pdbx_strand_id
1 'polypeptide(L)'
;MKFYVQLLTFSCFMLYISCEGMQSCITDENCAEGECCISMVFVRGFCHTLGDIGDHCITEPAITEHEKKNIFGCPCKVGLKCIPETVKESDGKTVMKNHACISSKQTQFSIEKFGRRNPTPTQSLSPLSAIHQSRAFVAPI
;
A
#
# COMPACT_ATOMS: atom_id res chain seq x y z
N MET A 1 42.50 -22.07 -33.01
CA MET A 1 41.84 -20.75 -32.87
C MET A 1 40.31 -20.84 -32.98
N LYS A 2 39.74 -21.52 -33.98
CA LYS A 2 38.27 -21.64 -34.15
C LYS A 2 37.53 -22.29 -32.96
N PHE A 3 38.12 -23.32 -32.33
CA PHE A 3 37.55 -23.98 -31.14
C PHE A 3 37.47 -23.09 -29.88
N TYR A 4 38.40 -22.13 -29.74
CA TYR A 4 38.44 -21.26 -28.56
C TYR A 4 37.33 -20.20 -28.60
N VAL A 5 37.04 -19.67 -29.79
CA VAL A 5 35.94 -18.71 -30.01
C VAL A 5 34.60 -19.39 -29.72
N GLN A 6 34.43 -20.63 -30.16
CA GLN A 6 33.20 -21.39 -29.97
C GLN A 6 32.95 -21.75 -28.49
N LEU A 7 34.00 -22.09 -27.73
CA LEU A 7 33.92 -22.32 -26.28
C LEU A 7 33.57 -21.03 -25.51
N LEU A 8 34.17 -19.90 -25.87
CA LEU A 8 33.88 -18.60 -25.23
C LEU A 8 32.42 -18.16 -25.45
N THR A 9 31.88 -18.35 -26.67
CA THR A 9 30.48 -18.01 -26.94
C THR A 9 29.50 -18.90 -26.18
N PHE A 10 29.80 -20.19 -26.02
CA PHE A 10 28.93 -21.11 -25.29
C PHE A 10 28.92 -20.80 -23.78
N SER A 11 30.07 -20.42 -23.22
CA SER A 11 30.19 -19.98 -21.83
C SER A 11 29.36 -18.71 -21.56
N CYS A 12 29.42 -17.70 -22.43
CA CYS A 12 28.58 -16.50 -22.30
C CYS A 12 27.09 -16.81 -22.42
N PHE A 13 26.70 -17.72 -23.31
CA PHE A 13 25.30 -18.09 -23.50
C PHE A 13 24.73 -18.82 -22.28
N MET A 14 25.52 -19.69 -21.63
CA MET A 14 25.11 -20.37 -20.40
C MET A 14 24.97 -19.42 -19.20
N LEU A 15 25.80 -18.38 -19.11
CA LEU A 15 25.65 -17.33 -18.08
C LEU A 15 24.38 -16.48 -18.29
N TYR A 16 23.89 -16.38 -19.52
CA TYR A 16 22.69 -15.62 -19.85
C TYR A 16 21.39 -16.38 -19.53
N ILE A 17 21.41 -17.71 -19.55
CA ILE A 17 20.22 -18.56 -19.33
C ILE A 17 19.87 -18.73 -17.84
N SER A 18 20.75 -18.35 -16.92
CA SER A 18 20.46 -18.32 -15.48
C SER A 18 19.48 -17.21 -15.06
N CYS A 19 18.72 -16.65 -15.99
CA CYS A 19 17.69 -15.65 -15.75
C CYS A 19 16.48 -16.31 -15.03
N GLU A 20 16.64 -16.44 -13.72
CA GLU A 20 15.66 -16.27 -12.64
C GLU A 20 14.20 -16.27 -13.09
N GLY A 21 13.63 -17.46 -13.19
CA GLY A 21 12.21 -17.67 -13.33
C GLY A 21 11.72 -18.54 -12.18
N MET A 22 11.14 -17.91 -11.16
CA MET A 22 10.34 -18.57 -10.10
C MET A 22 11.15 -19.38 -9.09
N GLN A 23 12.02 -18.71 -8.32
CA GLN A 23 12.56 -19.30 -7.10
C GLN A 23 11.45 -19.42 -6.05
N SER A 24 11.26 -20.64 -5.51
CA SER A 24 10.33 -20.85 -4.39
C SER A 24 10.93 -20.32 -3.11
N CYS A 25 10.13 -19.65 -2.29
CA CYS A 25 10.56 -19.08 -1.03
C CYS A 25 9.62 -19.48 0.12
N ILE A 26 10.16 -19.40 1.34
CA ILE A 26 9.39 -19.54 2.58
C ILE A 26 9.40 -18.21 3.32
N THR A 27 10.56 -17.54 3.35
CA THR A 27 10.76 -16.21 3.93
C THR A 27 11.38 -15.28 2.89
N ASP A 28 11.35 -13.97 3.16
CA ASP A 28 11.92 -12.94 2.27
C ASP A 28 13.44 -13.10 2.10
N GLU A 29 14.13 -13.69 3.08
CA GLU A 29 15.58 -13.95 3.05
C GLU A 29 16.00 -14.98 2.00
N ASN A 30 15.04 -15.78 1.48
CA ASN A 30 15.30 -16.72 0.40
C ASN A 30 15.38 -16.06 -0.98
N CYS A 31 14.99 -14.78 -1.09
CA CYS A 31 14.93 -14.05 -2.34
C CYS A 31 16.11 -13.09 -2.50
N ALA A 32 16.35 -12.62 -3.73
CA ALA A 32 17.43 -11.70 -4.02
C ALA A 32 17.16 -10.30 -3.43
N GLU A 33 18.20 -9.46 -3.37
CA GLU A 33 18.04 -8.06 -2.98
C GLU A 33 17.07 -7.33 -3.92
N GLY A 34 16.03 -6.72 -3.37
CA GLY A 34 15.00 -6.06 -4.16
C GLY A 34 13.82 -6.94 -4.55
N GLU A 35 13.71 -8.14 -3.97
CA GLU A 35 12.58 -9.05 -4.09
C GLU A 35 11.90 -9.31 -2.73
N CYS A 36 10.68 -9.84 -2.77
CA CYS A 36 9.96 -10.32 -1.60
C CYS A 36 9.35 -11.70 -1.87
N CYS A 37 9.05 -12.42 -0.79
CA CYS A 37 8.38 -13.71 -0.87
C CYS A 37 6.86 -13.53 -0.87
N ILE A 38 6.21 -13.77 -2.01
CA ILE A 38 4.74 -13.76 -2.10
C ILE A 38 4.23 -15.19 -1.88
N SER A 39 3.32 -15.36 -0.91
CA SER A 39 2.68 -16.66 -0.65
C SER A 39 1.18 -16.54 -0.91
N MET A 40 0.67 -17.44 -1.75
CA MET A 40 -0.77 -17.67 -1.84
C MET A 40 -1.20 -18.65 -0.77
N VAL A 41 -2.41 -18.48 -0.23
CA VAL A 41 -2.97 -19.36 0.78
C VAL A 41 -2.90 -20.81 0.27
N PHE A 42 -2.26 -21.70 1.05
CA PHE A 42 -2.02 -23.12 0.75
C PHE A 42 -0.93 -23.47 -0.29
N VAL A 43 -0.18 -22.51 -0.83
CA VAL A 43 0.91 -22.79 -1.81
C VAL A 43 2.24 -22.25 -1.28
N ARG A 44 3.34 -22.95 -1.61
CA ARG A 44 4.70 -22.42 -1.37
C ARG A 44 4.84 -21.05 -2.03
N GLY A 45 5.52 -20.14 -1.34
CA GLY A 45 5.74 -18.81 -1.87
C GLY A 45 6.71 -18.82 -3.06
N PHE A 46 6.71 -17.73 -3.81
CA PHE A 46 7.68 -17.47 -4.86
C PHE A 46 8.24 -16.06 -4.71
N CYS A 47 9.51 -15.90 -5.09
CA CYS A 47 10.16 -14.61 -5.11
C CYS A 47 9.55 -13.75 -6.23
N HIS A 48 9.24 -12.51 -5.89
CA HIS A 48 8.73 -11.52 -6.80
C HIS A 48 9.44 -10.19 -6.54
N THR A 49 9.63 -9.39 -7.57
CA THR A 49 10.25 -8.07 -7.43
C THR A 49 9.40 -7.13 -6.57
N LEU A 50 10.06 -6.23 -5.84
CA LEU A 50 9.41 -5.14 -5.11
C LEU A 50 8.64 -4.21 -6.05
N GLY A 51 7.53 -3.66 -5.57
CA GLY A 51 6.63 -2.83 -6.39
C GLY A 51 7.28 -1.53 -6.87
N ASP A 52 7.13 -1.25 -8.17
CA ASP A 52 7.52 -0.02 -8.83
C ASP A 52 6.38 1.01 -8.82
N ILE A 53 6.63 2.23 -9.32
CA ILE A 53 5.63 3.30 -9.34
C ILE A 53 4.41 2.85 -10.16
N GLY A 54 3.23 2.91 -9.53
CA GLY A 54 1.95 2.50 -10.12
C GLY A 54 1.59 1.04 -9.85
N ASP A 55 2.51 0.22 -9.35
CA ASP A 55 2.22 -1.18 -9.04
C ASP A 55 1.29 -1.30 -7.83
N HIS A 56 0.49 -2.38 -7.85
CA HIS A 56 -0.37 -2.72 -6.74
C HIS A 56 0.46 -3.11 -5.53
N CYS A 57 0.11 -2.55 -4.37
CA CYS A 57 0.82 -2.80 -3.12
C CYS A 57 -0.13 -3.22 -2.02
N ILE A 58 0.42 -3.87 -0.98
CA ILE A 58 -0.32 -4.20 0.23
C ILE A 58 0.18 -3.31 1.38
N THR A 59 -0.77 -2.72 2.11
CA THR A 59 -0.47 -1.83 3.23
C THR A 59 -0.03 -2.59 4.47
N GLU A 60 -0.60 -3.78 4.67
CA GLU A 60 -0.33 -4.63 5.82
C GLU A 60 -0.14 -6.09 5.38
N PRO A 61 0.95 -6.77 5.80
CA PRO A 61 1.11 -8.19 5.55
C PRO A 61 0.12 -9.00 6.39
N ALA A 62 -0.32 -10.14 5.88
CA ALA A 62 -1.20 -11.02 6.64
C ALA A 62 -0.40 -11.75 7.71
N ILE A 63 -0.97 -11.86 8.90
CA ILE A 63 -0.38 -12.62 10.01
C ILE A 63 -0.78 -14.08 9.84
N THR A 64 0.19 -14.97 9.64
CA THR A 64 -0.01 -16.42 9.58
C THR A 64 0.71 -17.11 10.75
N GLU A 65 0.45 -18.40 10.97
CA GLU A 65 1.16 -19.21 11.99
C GLU A 65 2.68 -19.25 11.77
N HIS A 66 3.13 -18.98 10.53
CA HIS A 66 4.52 -18.95 10.11
C HIS A 66 5.00 -17.51 9.86
N GLU A 67 4.60 -16.56 10.71
CA GLU A 67 4.96 -15.14 10.67
C GLU A 67 4.17 -14.28 9.65
N LYS A 68 4.61 -13.04 9.45
CA LYS A 68 4.01 -12.07 8.54
C LYS A 68 4.31 -12.47 7.11
N LYS A 69 3.27 -12.75 6.31
CA LYS A 69 3.39 -13.11 4.90
C LYS A 69 2.77 -12.07 4.00
N ASN A 70 3.46 -11.79 2.91
CA ASN A 70 2.97 -10.94 1.84
C ASN A 70 2.00 -11.76 0.97
N ILE A 71 0.70 -11.53 1.15
CA ILE A 71 -0.33 -12.21 0.35
C ILE A 71 -0.73 -11.28 -0.80
N PHE A 72 -0.64 -11.79 -2.02
CA PHE A 72 -1.05 -11.13 -3.27
C PHE A 72 -0.21 -9.92 -3.74
N GLY A 73 0.88 -9.55 -3.07
CA GLY A 73 1.76 -8.50 -3.58
C GLY A 73 2.98 -8.23 -2.72
N CYS A 74 4.04 -7.68 -3.33
CA CYS A 74 5.21 -7.20 -2.61
C CYS A 74 5.02 -5.78 -2.07
N PRO A 75 5.78 -5.39 -1.03
CA PRO A 75 5.88 -4.00 -0.64
C PRO A 75 6.54 -3.18 -1.75
N CYS A 76 6.34 -1.86 -1.70
CA CYS A 76 6.97 -0.94 -2.63
C CYS A 76 8.48 -0.86 -2.40
N LYS A 77 9.24 -0.54 -3.46
CA LYS A 77 10.68 -0.25 -3.35
C LYS A 77 10.97 0.90 -2.37
N VAL A 78 12.20 0.91 -1.85
CA VAL A 78 12.68 1.94 -0.92
C VAL A 78 12.46 3.34 -1.51
N GLY A 79 11.81 4.22 -0.74
CA GLY A 79 11.49 5.59 -1.15
C GLY A 79 10.12 5.77 -1.81
N LEU A 80 9.40 4.68 -2.07
CA LEU A 80 8.00 4.68 -2.50
C LEU A 80 7.07 4.42 -1.30
N LYS A 81 5.84 4.91 -1.39
CA LYS A 81 4.79 4.70 -0.38
C LYS A 81 3.59 4.04 -1.02
N CYS A 82 3.04 3.04 -0.35
CA CYS A 82 1.78 2.41 -0.73
C CYS A 82 0.63 3.31 -0.29
N ILE A 83 -0.11 3.89 -1.24
CA ILE A 83 -1.22 4.81 -0.95
C ILE A 83 -2.53 4.23 -1.51
N PRO A 84 -3.57 4.11 -0.68
CA PRO A 84 -4.91 3.73 -1.11
C PRO A 84 -5.62 4.84 -1.88
N GLU A 85 -6.39 4.45 -2.89
CA GLU A 85 -7.37 5.33 -3.51
C GLU A 85 -8.68 5.28 -2.70
N THR A 86 -9.14 6.46 -2.25
CA THR A 86 -10.41 6.57 -1.52
C THR A 86 -11.55 6.71 -2.51
N VAL A 87 -12.35 5.65 -2.66
CA VAL A 87 -13.53 5.64 -3.53
C VAL A 87 -14.79 5.74 -2.67
N LYS A 88 -15.68 6.66 -3.02
CA LYS A 88 -17.03 6.70 -2.43
C LYS A 88 -17.90 5.71 -3.20
N GLU A 89 -18.35 4.66 -2.53
CA GLU A 89 -19.36 3.76 -3.10
C GLU A 89 -20.73 4.45 -3.15
N SER A 90 -21.60 3.92 -4.01
CA SER A 90 -22.97 4.42 -4.25
C SER A 90 -23.81 4.51 -2.97
N ASP A 91 -23.50 3.67 -1.97
CA ASP A 91 -24.17 3.61 -0.67
C ASP A 91 -23.64 4.66 0.34
N GLY A 92 -22.78 5.58 -0.10
CA GLY A 92 -22.15 6.60 0.76
C GLY A 92 -21.02 6.07 1.64
N LYS A 93 -20.78 4.75 1.62
CA LYS A 93 -19.64 4.13 2.30
C LYS A 93 -18.35 4.50 1.59
N THR A 94 -17.36 4.95 2.36
CA THR A 94 -16.02 5.21 1.84
C THR A 94 -15.22 3.91 1.90
N VAL A 95 -14.77 3.42 0.75
CA VAL A 95 -13.96 2.20 0.66
C VAL A 95 -12.60 2.54 0.04
N MET A 96 -11.56 2.03 0.67
CA MET A 96 -10.19 2.18 0.23
C MET A 96 -9.88 1.00 -0.70
N LYS A 97 -9.69 1.29 -1.99
CA LYS A 97 -9.37 0.30 -3.05
C LYS A 97 -8.14 0.79 -3.82
N ASN A 98 -7.58 -0.06 -4.69
CA ASN A 98 -6.49 0.31 -5.60
C ASN A 98 -5.25 0.89 -4.89
N HIS A 99 -4.70 0.15 -3.93
CA HIS A 99 -3.45 0.52 -3.29
C HIS A 99 -2.33 0.51 -4.34
N ALA A 100 -1.66 1.64 -4.52
CA ALA A 100 -0.59 1.78 -5.50
C ALA A 100 0.69 2.37 -4.90
N CYS A 101 1.84 1.94 -5.38
CA CYS A 101 3.13 2.50 -5.03
C CYS A 101 3.31 3.87 -5.70
N ILE A 102 3.52 4.92 -4.91
CA ILE A 102 3.73 6.28 -5.40
C ILE A 102 5.03 6.84 -4.85
N SER A 103 5.69 7.69 -5.63
CA SER A 103 6.88 8.40 -5.15
C SER A 103 6.51 9.37 -4.03
N SER A 104 7.38 9.47 -3.03
CA SER A 104 7.21 10.40 -1.90
C SER A 104 6.99 11.86 -2.33
N LYS A 105 7.53 12.26 -3.50
CA LYS A 105 7.34 13.61 -4.08
C LYS A 105 5.93 13.82 -4.63
N GLN A 106 5.31 12.76 -5.14
CA GLN A 106 3.99 12.81 -5.77
C GLN A 106 2.85 12.78 -4.73
N THR A 107 3.10 12.23 -3.53
CA THR A 107 2.15 12.27 -2.42
C THR A 107 1.75 13.69 -2.03
N GLN A 108 2.66 14.67 -2.07
CA GLN A 108 2.33 16.07 -1.76
C GLN A 108 1.35 16.66 -2.78
N PHE A 109 1.53 16.36 -4.06
CA PHE A 109 0.67 16.90 -5.13
C PHE A 109 -0.76 16.32 -5.08
N SER A 110 -0.90 15.05 -4.72
CA SER A 110 -2.20 14.40 -4.58
C SER A 110 -2.97 14.90 -3.35
N ILE A 111 -2.30 15.17 -2.23
CA ILE A 111 -2.93 15.77 -1.04
C ILE A 111 -3.30 17.23 -1.31
N GLU A 112 -2.47 18.00 -2.01
CA GLU A 112 -2.73 19.41 -2.31
C GLU A 112 -3.90 19.60 -3.31
N LYS A 113 -4.06 18.69 -4.28
CA LYS A 113 -5.26 18.66 -5.13
C LYS A 113 -6.53 18.24 -4.37
N PHE A 114 -6.39 17.45 -3.30
CA PHE A 114 -7.53 17.01 -2.50
C PHE A 114 -7.91 18.01 -1.39
N GLY A 115 -6.95 18.77 -0.87
CA GLY A 115 -7.14 19.85 0.12
C GLY A 115 -7.83 21.11 -0.41
N ARG A 116 -8.10 21.18 -1.73
CA ARG A 116 -8.92 22.24 -2.35
C ARG A 116 -10.35 21.80 -2.72
N ARG A 117 -10.94 20.85 -1.98
CA ARG A 117 -12.40 20.85 -1.84
C ARG A 117 -12.75 21.68 -0.60
N ASN A 118 -13.20 22.91 -0.88
CA ASN A 118 -13.69 23.91 0.06
C ASN A 118 -14.24 23.29 1.35
N PRO A 119 -13.75 23.66 2.56
CA PRO A 119 -14.63 23.65 3.71
C PRO A 119 -15.76 24.61 3.37
N THR A 120 -16.98 24.08 3.26
CA THR A 120 -18.19 24.90 3.28
C THR A 120 -18.06 25.88 4.44
N PRO A 121 -18.24 27.20 4.23
CA PRO A 121 -18.21 28.15 5.34
C PRO A 121 -19.41 27.80 6.22
N THR A 122 -19.14 27.15 7.35
CA THR A 122 -20.10 27.04 8.44
C THR A 122 -20.44 28.46 8.85
N GLN A 123 -21.62 28.90 8.42
CA GLN A 123 -22.13 30.23 8.71
C GLN A 123 -22.19 30.42 10.23
N SER A 124 -21.65 31.57 10.61
CA SER A 124 -21.87 32.27 11.86
C SER A 124 -23.31 32.15 12.36
N LEU A 125 -23.48 31.69 13.59
CA LEU A 125 -24.57 32.14 14.44
C LEU A 125 -23.95 32.72 15.71
N SER A 126 -23.82 34.05 15.66
CA SER A 126 -23.45 34.93 16.76
C SER A 126 -24.61 35.02 17.78
N PRO A 127 -24.38 35.63 18.97
CA PRO A 127 -25.06 35.33 20.22
C PRO A 127 -26.26 36.25 20.51
N LEU A 128 -27.34 35.70 21.07
CA LEU A 128 -28.44 36.36 21.77
C LEU A 128 -29.16 35.24 22.54
N SER A 129 -29.57 35.33 23.80
CA SER A 129 -29.72 36.44 24.73
C SER A 129 -30.15 35.83 26.07
N ALA A 130 -29.68 36.41 27.16
CA ALA A 130 -30.16 36.15 28.51
C ALA A 130 -31.68 36.38 28.62
N ILE A 131 -32.41 35.46 29.27
CA ILE A 131 -33.62 35.83 30.04
C ILE A 131 -33.66 35.05 31.36
N HIS A 132 -33.66 35.87 32.39
CA HIS A 132 -33.89 35.69 33.82
C HIS A 132 -35.40 35.47 34.07
N GLN A 133 -35.78 34.59 35.02
CA GLN A 133 -36.98 34.64 35.93
C GLN A 133 -37.45 33.21 36.30
N SER A 134 -37.35 32.76 37.55
CA SER A 134 -38.19 33.05 38.73
C SER A 134 -39.56 32.34 38.73
N ARG A 135 -39.72 31.31 39.59
CA ARG A 135 -40.91 30.92 40.42
C ARG A 135 -40.78 29.43 40.81
N ALA A 136 -40.61 29.03 42.07
CA ALA A 136 -41.46 29.13 43.29
C ALA A 136 -42.44 27.95 43.46
N PHE A 137 -42.42 27.33 44.66
CA PHE A 137 -43.45 26.50 45.33
C PHE A 137 -43.75 25.11 44.71
N VAL A 138 -43.84 23.95 45.41
CA VAL A 138 -44.57 23.54 46.64
C VAL A 138 -43.93 22.21 47.14
N ALA A 139 -43.35 22.13 48.36
CA ALA A 139 -43.84 21.55 49.64
C ALA A 139 -43.81 19.99 49.82
N PRO A 140 -43.56 19.48 51.05
CA PRO A 140 -43.30 18.07 51.35
C PRO A 140 -44.54 17.28 51.82
N ILE A 141 -44.43 15.95 51.83
CA ILE A 141 -45.24 15.01 52.64
C ILE A 141 -44.26 14.07 53.34
#